data_AF-A0A2T5NN84-F1
#
_entry.id   AF-A0A2T5NN84-F1
#
_cell.length_a   1.000
_cell.length_b   1.000
_cell.length_c   1.000
_cell.angle_alpha   90.00
_cell.angle_beta   90.00
_cell.angle_gamma   90.00
#
_symmetry.space_group_name_H-M   'P 1'
#
loop_
_entity.id
_entity.type
_entity.pdbx_description
1 polymer ?
#
loop_
_entity_poly.entity_id
_entity_poly.type
_entity_poly.pdbx_seq_one_letter_code
_entity_poly.pdbx_strand_id
1 'polypeptide(L)'
;MAEAKPHLLFHMGVGANGQFAVKGTIQNQGDRPVDHGYVVVSMRDKGCRSIGDQLQTFGNVMPGQKLPFEVPVDGKLFSYRLSAFKAFDDMGYELPATDDTLKIIQAREKEDRAVCRKERGRTSE
;
A
#
# COMPACT_ATOMS: atom_id res chain seq x y z
N MET A 1 3.43 11.21 -26.44
CA MET A 1 4.25 9.97 -26.44
C MET A 1 3.48 8.94 -25.66
N ALA A 2 3.55 7.67 -26.06
CA ALA A 2 2.85 6.61 -25.36
C ALA A 2 3.61 6.24 -24.07
N GLU A 3 2.89 6.11 -22.96
CA GLU A 3 3.43 5.89 -21.62
C GLU A 3 2.50 5.00 -20.78
N ALA A 4 3.09 4.20 -19.90
CA ALA A 4 2.36 3.51 -18.85
C ALA A 4 2.18 4.46 -17.66
N LYS A 5 0.98 4.51 -17.08
CA LYS A 5 0.68 5.32 -15.89
C LYS A 5 0.02 4.47 -14.82
N PRO A 6 0.79 3.71 -14.03
CA PRO A 6 0.27 3.00 -12.89
C PRO A 6 -0.16 3.98 -11.78
N HIS A 7 -1.45 3.97 -11.45
CA HIS A 7 -2.04 4.72 -10.34
C HIS A 7 -2.60 3.78 -9.29
N LEU A 8 -2.25 3.99 -8.03
CA LEU A 8 -2.94 3.38 -6.90
C LEU A 8 -4.10 4.31 -6.52
N LEU A 9 -5.33 3.88 -6.83
CA LEU A 9 -6.52 4.71 -6.69
C LEU A 9 -7.03 4.79 -5.25
N PHE A 10 -6.97 3.66 -4.54
CA PHE A 10 -7.37 3.55 -3.15
C PHE A 10 -6.78 2.30 -2.50
N HIS A 11 -6.71 2.32 -1.18
CA HIS A 11 -6.47 1.14 -0.37
C HIS A 11 -7.22 1.23 0.97
N MET A 12 -7.55 0.10 1.57
CA MET A 12 -8.22 0.01 2.86
C MET A 12 -7.81 -1.26 3.61
N GLY A 13 -7.76 -1.18 4.94
CA GLY A 13 -7.67 -2.36 5.78
C GLY A 13 -9.05 -2.97 5.95
N VAL A 14 -9.15 -4.28 5.77
CA VAL A 14 -10.38 -5.06 5.97
C VAL A 14 -10.10 -6.25 6.85
N GLY A 15 -11.10 -6.71 7.60
CA GLY A 15 -10.98 -7.95 8.33
C GLY A 15 -12.30 -8.45 8.89
N ALA A 16 -12.46 -9.77 8.88
CA ALA A 16 -13.59 -10.50 9.43
C ALA A 16 -13.12 -11.88 9.90
N ASN A 17 -13.74 -12.42 10.95
CA ASN A 17 -13.48 -13.79 11.43
C ASN A 17 -11.99 -14.11 11.70
N GLY A 18 -11.22 -13.12 12.16
CA GLY A 18 -9.80 -13.28 12.47
C GLY A 18 -8.86 -13.24 11.25
N GLN A 19 -9.41 -13.05 10.04
CA GLN A 19 -8.63 -12.84 8.82
C GLN A 19 -8.61 -11.34 8.50
N PHE A 20 -7.42 -10.80 8.25
CA PHE A 20 -7.23 -9.39 7.93
C PHE A 20 -6.40 -9.26 6.66
N ALA A 21 -6.67 -8.20 5.90
CA ALA A 21 -5.93 -7.87 4.69
C ALA A 21 -5.94 -6.37 4.44
N VAL A 22 -4.96 -5.88 3.69
CA VAL A 22 -5.02 -4.58 3.04
C VAL A 22 -5.40 -4.81 1.58
N LYS A 23 -6.52 -4.24 1.15
CA LYS A 23 -7.01 -4.35 -0.22
C LYS A 23 -6.97 -2.99 -0.89
N GLY A 24 -6.75 -2.97 -2.19
CA GLY A 24 -6.79 -1.74 -2.97
C GLY A 24 -6.98 -2.00 -4.44
N THR A 25 -6.92 -0.94 -5.25
CA THR A 25 -7.01 -1.03 -6.70
C THR A 25 -5.94 -0.21 -7.35
N ILE A 26 -5.22 -0.86 -8.27
CA ILE A 26 -4.30 -0.23 -9.20
C ILE A 26 -5.04 -0.02 -10.52
N GLN A 27 -4.82 1.10 -11.19
CA GLN A 27 -5.28 1.33 -12.54
C GLN A 27 -4.13 1.81 -13.41
N ASN A 28 -4.00 1.24 -14.59
CA ASN A 28 -3.14 1.84 -15.61
C ASN A 28 -3.93 2.92 -16.36
N GLN A 29 -3.63 4.19 -16.10
CA GLN A 29 -4.25 5.33 -16.77
C GLN A 29 -3.48 5.78 -18.03
N GLY A 30 -2.48 4.99 -18.44
CA GLY A 30 -1.67 5.23 -19.63
C GLY A 30 -2.23 4.54 -20.87
N ASP A 31 -1.45 4.57 -21.94
CA ASP A 31 -1.74 3.94 -23.24
C ASP A 31 -0.74 2.82 -23.59
N ARG A 32 0.21 2.52 -22.70
CA ARG A 32 1.07 1.32 -22.73
C ARG A 32 0.83 0.42 -21.52
N PRO A 33 1.03 -0.91 -21.64
CA PRO A 33 0.88 -1.82 -20.51
C PRO A 33 1.93 -1.57 -19.42
N VAL A 34 1.55 -1.85 -18.18
CA VAL A 34 2.49 -2.12 -17.08
C VAL A 34 2.73 -3.61 -17.08
N ASP A 35 3.99 -4.06 -17.03
CA ASP A 35 4.29 -5.49 -17.10
C ASP A 35 4.14 -6.18 -15.74
N HIS A 36 4.74 -5.60 -14.71
CA HIS A 36 4.64 -6.09 -13.34
C HIS A 36 4.93 -4.98 -12.33
N GLY A 37 4.77 -5.29 -11.05
CA GLY A 37 5.13 -4.40 -9.97
C GLY A 37 4.85 -5.00 -8.61
N TYR A 38 4.91 -4.14 -7.59
CA TYR A 38 4.62 -4.55 -6.23
C TYR A 38 4.08 -3.42 -5.36
N VAL A 39 3.39 -3.81 -4.31
CA VAL A 39 2.97 -2.97 -3.20
C VAL A 39 3.63 -3.50 -1.93
N VAL A 40 4.13 -2.59 -1.08
CA VAL A 40 4.64 -2.93 0.26
C VAL A 40 3.78 -2.27 1.31
N VAL A 41 3.32 -3.07 2.27
CA VAL A 41 2.52 -2.62 3.41
C VAL A 41 3.32 -2.83 4.69
N SER A 42 3.62 -1.74 5.40
CA SER A 42 4.19 -1.78 6.75
C SER A 42 3.07 -1.80 7.78
N MET A 43 3.12 -2.73 8.71
CA MET A 43 2.06 -2.94 9.68
C MET A 43 2.50 -2.60 11.10
N ARG A 44 1.54 -2.24 11.95
CA ARG A 44 1.80 -1.93 13.36
C ARG A 44 0.80 -2.64 14.27
N ASP A 45 1.27 -3.05 15.45
CA ASP A 45 0.42 -3.58 16.51
C ASP A 45 -0.27 -2.47 17.33
N LYS A 46 -1.06 -2.87 18.34
CA LYS A 46 -1.75 -1.96 19.26
C LYS A 46 -0.80 -1.06 20.06
N GLY A 47 0.42 -1.52 20.33
CA GLY A 47 1.47 -0.77 21.02
C GLY A 47 2.26 0.15 20.07
N CYS A 48 1.77 0.35 18.85
CA CYS A 48 2.46 1.08 17.79
C CYS A 48 3.86 0.54 17.49
N ARG A 49 4.12 -0.76 17.69
CA ARG A 49 5.37 -1.41 17.29
C ARG A 49 5.23 -1.92 15.86
N SER A 50 6.31 -1.83 15.08
CA SER A 50 6.31 -2.43 13.74
C SER A 50 6.22 -3.94 13.90
N ILE A 51 5.31 -4.57 13.15
CA ILE A 51 5.22 -6.03 13.07
C ILE A 51 5.91 -6.59 11.81
N GLY A 52 6.41 -5.70 10.96
CA GLY A 52 7.10 -6.05 9.71
C GLY A 52 6.44 -5.44 8.48
N ASP A 53 7.05 -5.75 7.35
CA ASP A 53 6.61 -5.33 6.01
C ASP A 53 6.13 -6.55 5.24
N GLN A 54 5.05 -6.38 4.49
CA GLN A 54 4.56 -7.40 3.59
C GLN A 54 4.50 -6.88 2.17
N LEU A 55 5.14 -7.63 1.28
CA LEU A 55 5.21 -7.35 -0.15
C LEU A 55 4.19 -8.19 -0.88
N GLN A 56 3.43 -7.56 -1.76
CA GLN A 56 2.54 -8.23 -2.71
C GLN A 56 2.93 -7.80 -4.12
N THR A 57 3.30 -8.77 -4.95
CA THR A 57 3.55 -8.54 -6.38
C THR A 57 2.23 -8.49 -7.14
N PHE A 58 2.25 -7.81 -8.28
CA PHE A 58 1.18 -7.83 -9.27
C PHE A 58 1.78 -7.98 -10.66
N GLY A 59 1.02 -8.61 -11.55
CA GLY A 59 1.41 -8.83 -12.95
C GLY A 59 0.87 -7.75 -13.88
N ASN A 60 0.68 -8.13 -15.13
CA ASN A 60 0.37 -7.19 -16.20
C ASN A 60 -0.92 -6.39 -15.96
N VAL A 61 -0.86 -5.09 -16.24
CA VAL A 61 -2.00 -4.16 -16.20
C VAL A 61 -2.10 -3.42 -17.54
N MET A 62 -3.06 -3.82 -18.35
CA MET A 62 -3.34 -3.24 -19.66
C MET A 62 -3.84 -1.78 -19.54
N PRO A 63 -3.69 -0.95 -20.58
CA PRO A 63 -4.27 0.39 -20.63
C PRO A 63 -5.75 0.41 -20.22
N GLY A 64 -6.09 1.28 -19.26
CA GLY A 64 -7.43 1.42 -18.70
C GLY A 64 -7.85 0.31 -17.71
N GLN A 65 -7.10 -0.78 -17.60
CA GLN A 65 -7.43 -1.91 -16.72
C GLN A 65 -7.30 -1.49 -15.25
N LYS A 66 -8.25 -1.96 -14.45
CA LYS A 66 -8.20 -1.94 -12.98
C LYS A 66 -7.83 -3.31 -12.47
N LEU A 67 -6.80 -3.38 -11.64
CA LEU A 67 -6.33 -4.59 -10.99
C LEU A 67 -6.54 -4.47 -9.47
N PRO A 68 -7.43 -5.26 -8.85
CA PRO A 68 -7.50 -5.34 -7.41
C PRO A 68 -6.25 -6.05 -6.87
N PHE A 69 -5.76 -5.60 -5.72
CA PHE A 69 -4.71 -6.30 -4.97
C PHE A 69 -5.17 -6.59 -3.55
N GLU A 70 -4.56 -7.60 -2.95
CA GLU A 70 -4.78 -8.01 -1.57
C GLU A 70 -3.44 -8.37 -0.94
N VAL A 71 -3.12 -7.72 0.17
CA VAL A 71 -1.96 -8.04 1.01
C VAL A 71 -2.52 -8.68 2.28
N PRO A 72 -2.39 -10.01 2.47
CA PRO A 72 -2.86 -10.64 3.69
C PRO A 72 -2.10 -10.09 4.89
N VAL A 73 -2.70 -10.12 6.08
CA VAL A 73 -2.06 -9.65 7.32
C VAL A 73 -2.13 -10.78 8.34
N ASP A 74 -0.96 -11.16 8.86
CA ASP A 74 -0.89 -12.14 9.93
C ASP A 74 -1.40 -11.53 11.25
N GLY A 75 -2.40 -12.18 11.84
CA GLY A 75 -3.02 -11.73 13.09
C GLY A 75 -3.91 -10.50 12.92
N LYS A 76 -4.05 -9.70 13.99
CA LYS A 76 -4.97 -8.54 13.99
C LYS A 76 -4.31 -7.33 13.34
N LEU A 77 -4.96 -6.79 12.31
CA LEU A 77 -4.59 -5.51 11.72
C LEU A 77 -5.06 -4.35 12.62
N PHE A 78 -4.13 -3.69 13.31
CA PHE A 78 -4.44 -2.48 14.09
C PHE A 78 -4.28 -1.21 13.25
N SER A 79 -3.13 -1.07 12.60
CA SER A 79 -2.91 -0.02 11.60
C SER A 79 -1.85 -0.46 10.59
N TYR A 80 -1.86 0.18 9.42
CA TYR A 80 -0.86 -0.05 8.39
C TYR A 80 -0.47 1.27 7.72
N ARG A 81 0.56 1.20 6.89
CA ARG A 81 0.99 2.23 5.95
C ARG A 81 1.37 1.55 4.65
N LEU A 82 0.98 2.15 3.52
CA LEU A 82 1.55 1.77 2.24
C LEU A 82 2.93 2.43 2.12
N SER A 83 3.97 1.61 2.10
CA SER A 83 5.36 2.04 2.20
C SER A 83 6.04 2.09 0.84
N ALA A 84 5.56 1.31 -0.13
CA ALA A 84 5.98 1.40 -1.51
C ALA A 84 4.87 0.97 -2.47
N PHE A 85 4.80 1.63 -3.61
CA PHE A 85 4.08 1.19 -4.81
C PHE A 85 5.01 1.42 -5.99
N LYS A 86 5.42 0.34 -6.64
CA LYS A 86 6.33 0.37 -7.78
C LYS A 86 5.79 -0.47 -8.92
N ALA A 87 6.14 -0.06 -10.14
CA ALA A 87 5.72 -0.70 -11.37
C ALA A 87 6.89 -0.68 -12.36
N PHE A 88 6.92 -1.64 -13.27
CA PHE A 88 8.02 -1.87 -14.19
C PHE A 88 7.48 -2.20 -15.59
N ASP A 89 8.29 -1.87 -16.61
CA ASP A 89 8.06 -2.32 -17.97
C ASP A 89 8.54 -3.77 -18.19
N ASP A 90 8.38 -4.27 -19.41
CA ASP A 90 8.76 -5.62 -19.83
C ASP A 90 10.29 -5.83 -19.86
N MET A 91 11.07 -4.76 -19.75
CA MET A 91 12.52 -4.77 -19.62
C MET A 91 12.98 -4.65 -18.16
N GLY A 92 12.06 -4.50 -17.21
CA GLY A 92 12.35 -4.36 -15.78
C GLY A 92 12.79 -2.96 -15.36
N TYR A 93 12.61 -1.93 -16.20
CA TYR A 93 12.85 -0.55 -15.80
C TYR A 93 11.66 0.02 -15.03
N GLU A 94 11.95 0.79 -13.98
CA GLU A 94 10.92 1.40 -13.13
C GLU A 94 10.11 2.44 -13.93
N LEU A 95 8.79 2.28 -13.91
CA LEU A 95 7.83 3.21 -14.48
C LEU A 95 7.43 4.27 -13.44
N PRO A 96 7.19 5.53 -13.84
CA PRO A 96 6.61 6.53 -12.95
C PRO A 96 5.25 6.06 -12.42
N ALA A 97 5.19 5.74 -11.13
CA ALA A 97 3.97 5.29 -10.44
C ALA A 97 3.44 6.40 -9.52
N THR A 98 2.12 6.55 -9.47
CA THR A 98 1.46 7.55 -8.62
C THR A 98 0.58 6.86 -7.58
N ASP A 99 0.76 7.22 -6.31
CA ASP A 99 -0.18 6.88 -5.24
C ASP A 99 -1.11 8.07 -5.02
N ASP A 100 -2.35 7.95 -5.51
CA ASP A 100 -3.35 9.02 -5.44
C ASP A 100 -3.82 9.26 -3.99
N THR A 101 -3.54 8.32 -3.07
CA THR A 101 -3.91 8.40 -1.65
C THR A 101 -2.85 9.09 -0.79
N LEU A 102 -1.62 9.24 -1.33
CA LEU A 102 -0.44 9.65 -0.56
C LEU A 102 -0.64 10.98 0.17
N LYS A 103 -1.22 11.99 -0.50
CA LYS A 103 -1.45 13.32 0.10
C LYS A 103 -2.41 13.25 1.29
N ILE A 104 -3.45 12.44 1.19
CA ILE A 104 -4.47 12.28 2.25
C ILE A 104 -3.84 11.60 3.47
N ILE A 105 -3.01 10.59 3.24
CA ILE A 105 -2.35 9.83 4.30
C ILE A 105 -1.26 10.66 4.98
N GLN A 106 -0.45 11.37 4.20
CA GLN A 106 0.61 12.25 4.73
C GLN A 106 0.04 13.36 5.61
N ALA A 107 -1.16 13.89 5.30
CA ALA A 107 -1.82 14.88 6.13
C ALA A 107 -2.10 14.36 7.56
N ARG A 108 -2.29 13.05 7.73
CA ARG A 108 -2.57 12.39 9.03
C ARG A 108 -1.32 11.90 9.75
N GLU A 109 -0.16 11.86 9.07
CA GLU A 109 1.06 11.24 9.61
C GLU A 109 1.54 11.88 10.93
N LYS A 110 1.42 13.21 11.06
CA LYS A 110 1.82 13.91 12.28
C LYS A 110 0.99 13.49 13.50
N GLU A 111 -0.32 13.36 13.31
CA GLU A 111 -1.27 12.94 14.35
C GLU A 111 -1.05 11.48 14.71
N ASP A 112 -0.92 10.60 13.72
CA ASP A 112 -0.61 9.17 13.90
C ASP A 112 0.66 8.97 14.72
N ARG A 113 1.73 9.70 14.40
CA ARG A 113 2.99 9.64 15.16
C ARG A 113 2.83 10.16 16.57
N ALA A 114 1.99 11.17 16.80
CA ALA A 114 1.73 11.69 18.13
C ALA A 114 0.95 10.68 19.00
N VAL A 115 -0.07 10.02 18.44
CA VAL A 115 -0.80 8.92 19.09
C VAL A 115 0.17 7.81 19.44
N CYS A 116 1.00 7.38 18.49
CA CYS A 116 1.95 6.29 18.73
C CYS A 116 3.02 6.60 19.79
N ARG A 117 3.49 7.85 19.88
CA ARG A 117 4.40 8.26 20.96
C ARG A 117 3.74 8.16 22.33
N LYS A 118 2.46 8.58 22.43
CA LYS A 118 1.71 8.48 23.69
C LYS A 118 1.50 7.03 24.12
N GLU A 119 1.08 6.15 23.21
CA GLU A 119 0.87 4.73 23.51
C GLU A 119 2.16 4.04 23.98
N ARG A 120 3.29 4.32 23.31
CA ARG A 120 4.59 3.79 23.73
C ARG A 120 5.06 4.34 25.10
N GLY A 121 4.79 5.61 25.38
CA GLY A 121 5.09 6.22 26.69
C GLY A 121 4.30 5.57 27.82
N ARG A 122 3.01 5.30 27.62
CA ARG A 122 2.13 4.63 28.59
C ARG A 122 2.49 3.17 28.89
N THR A 123 3.29 2.52 28.04
CA THR A 123 3.72 1.13 28.27
C THR A 123 5.05 1.05 29.03
N SER A 124 5.62 2.20 29.40
CA SER A 124 6.93 2.32 30.08
C SER A 124 6.79 2.73 31.56
N GLU A 125 5.56 2.87 32.06
CA GLU A 125 5.17 3.04 33.47
C GLU A 125 4.51 1.74 33.96
#